data_AF-A0ABD6VLC7-F1
#
_entry.id   AF-A0ABD6VLC7-F1
#
_cell.length_a   1.000
_cell.length_b   1.000
_cell.length_c   1.000
_cell.angle_alpha   90.00
_cell.angle_beta   90.00
_cell.angle_gamma   90.00
#
_symmetry.space_group_name_H-M   'P 1'
#
loop_
_entity.id
_entity.type
_entity.pdbx_description
1 polymer ?
#
loop_
_entity_poly.entity_id
_entity_poly.type
_entity_poly.pdbx_seq_one_letter_code
_entity_poly.pdbx_strand_id
1 'polypeptide(L)'
;MNSVIGVIKFVIGQVFIVALDGSQRLLVAGDRVYRGEEVVTGANGAVSITLPDGKTLDLGRDSRWSDVSSASSQQNTDVASDVAAIQDAIAQGADPTQVLEATAAGNDDTGDAGDGGGGHFNPTVVLNLTADVVTAPIGYETAGISFTDRASSVLDGADSSTLLAAATDTTDTTPPSVTIVINRDGTISFVFTKPPVGFDLSDITVANGSVTNLEQDPNDPTRWTATLTPAANFEGEVRVSIPDGSYTDAAGIPGTGGSETVTVDTLPPVASISIDNVTSDNVINATESGQTIAVTGQVDNDVKAGDAITVKVGTETYQTTVNTDGKTWSVNVPGSV
;
A
#
# COMPACT_ATOMS: atom_id res chain seq x y z
N MET A 1 -24.05 -22.96 -12.28
CA MET A 1 -22.88 -22.07 -12.39
C MET A 1 -23.08 -20.95 -11.39
N ASN A 2 -22.19 -20.82 -10.41
CA ASN A 2 -22.28 -19.80 -9.38
C ASN A 2 -21.97 -18.44 -10.01
N SER A 3 -23.00 -17.62 -10.22
CA SER A 3 -22.85 -16.27 -10.75
C SER A 3 -22.28 -15.35 -9.66
N VAL A 4 -21.37 -14.46 -10.01
CA VAL A 4 -20.82 -13.45 -9.09
C VAL A 4 -21.85 -12.34 -8.92
N ILE A 5 -22.19 -12.05 -7.68
CA ILE A 5 -23.22 -11.06 -7.29
C ILE A 5 -22.63 -9.84 -6.59
N GLY A 6 -21.31 -9.81 -6.37
CA GLY A 6 -20.62 -8.66 -5.79
C GLY A 6 -19.11 -8.89 -5.67
N VAL A 7 -18.36 -7.79 -5.58
CA VAL A 7 -16.92 -7.75 -5.34
C VAL A 7 -16.63 -6.86 -4.14
N ILE A 8 -15.91 -7.36 -3.14
CA ILE A 8 -15.59 -6.59 -1.94
C ILE A 8 -14.60 -5.48 -2.28
N LYS A 9 -14.93 -4.24 -1.88
CA LYS A 9 -14.09 -3.05 -2.09
C LYS A 9 -13.18 -2.79 -0.90
N PHE A 10 -13.70 -2.88 0.32
CA PHE A 10 -12.92 -2.79 1.55
C PHE A 10 -13.64 -3.51 2.70
N VAL A 11 -12.88 -3.93 3.71
CA VAL A 11 -13.35 -4.60 4.92
C VAL A 11 -12.71 -3.95 6.14
N ILE A 12 -13.49 -3.74 7.19
CA ILE A 12 -13.05 -3.30 8.52
C ILE A 12 -13.53 -4.34 9.52
N GLY A 13 -12.65 -4.81 10.41
CA GLY A 13 -13.02 -5.80 11.42
C GLY A 13 -13.28 -7.21 10.85
N GLN A 14 -14.10 -8.00 11.55
CA GLN A 14 -14.41 -9.37 11.16
C GLN A 14 -15.66 -9.42 10.29
N VAL A 15 -15.48 -9.86 9.03
CA VAL A 15 -16.55 -10.04 8.06
C VAL A 15 -16.35 -11.39 7.39
N PHE A 16 -17.41 -12.20 7.29
CA PHE A 16 -17.36 -13.55 6.77
C PHE A 16 -18.39 -13.74 5.66
N ILE A 17 -18.14 -14.69 4.78
CA ILE A 17 -19.13 -15.24 3.87
C ILE A 17 -19.52 -16.63 4.35
N VAL A 18 -20.81 -16.93 4.34
CA VAL A 18 -21.40 -18.21 4.69
C VAL A 18 -21.92 -18.84 3.41
N ALA A 19 -21.34 -19.98 3.02
CA ALA A 19 -21.81 -20.73 1.86
C ALA A 19 -23.03 -21.61 2.22
N LEU A 20 -23.70 -22.16 1.19
CA LEU A 20 -24.87 -23.03 1.35
C LEU A 20 -24.60 -24.30 2.18
N ASP A 21 -23.34 -24.73 2.28
CA ASP A 21 -22.90 -25.86 3.10
C ASP A 21 -22.63 -25.47 4.56
N GLY A 22 -22.86 -24.20 4.92
CA GLY A 22 -22.62 -23.65 6.26
C GLY A 22 -21.16 -23.31 6.54
N SER A 23 -20.25 -23.51 5.58
CA SER A 23 -18.85 -23.13 5.75
C SER A 23 -18.69 -21.62 5.76
N GLN A 24 -17.79 -21.13 6.63
CA GLN A 24 -17.49 -19.71 6.77
C GLN A 24 -16.09 -19.40 6.24
N ARG A 25 -15.97 -18.33 5.46
CA ARG A 25 -14.70 -17.79 4.98
C ARG A 25 -14.58 -16.31 5.33
N LEU A 26 -13.45 -15.90 5.90
CA LEU A 26 -13.18 -14.48 6.16
C LEU A 26 -13.09 -13.73 4.82
N LEU A 27 -13.78 -12.59 4.72
CA LEU A 27 -13.77 -11.74 3.54
C LEU A 27 -12.65 -10.71 3.63
N VAL A 28 -11.94 -10.52 2.52
CA VAL A 28 -10.97 -9.44 2.31
C VAL A 28 -11.35 -8.60 1.09
N ALA A 29 -10.72 -7.44 0.93
CA ALA A 29 -10.90 -6.62 -0.26
C ALA A 29 -10.50 -7.40 -1.53
N GLY A 30 -11.31 -7.31 -2.58
CA GLY A 30 -11.16 -8.04 -3.83
C GLY A 30 -11.93 -9.37 -3.91
N ASP A 31 -12.42 -9.89 -2.78
CA ASP A 31 -13.16 -11.15 -2.78
C ASP A 31 -14.47 -11.06 -3.56
N ARG A 32 -14.83 -12.18 -4.20
CA ARG A 32 -16.11 -12.31 -4.93
C ARG A 32 -17.15 -12.97 -4.03
N VAL A 33 -18.34 -12.41 -4.05
CA VAL A 33 -19.55 -12.99 -3.48
C VAL A 33 -20.31 -13.69 -4.61
N TYR A 34 -20.71 -14.93 -4.41
CA TYR A 34 -21.46 -15.74 -5.36
C TYR A 34 -22.92 -15.89 -4.95
N ARG A 35 -23.79 -16.09 -5.95
CA ARG A 35 -25.21 -16.40 -5.74
C ARG A 35 -25.37 -17.59 -4.78
N GLY A 36 -26.17 -17.39 -3.73
CA GLY A 36 -26.42 -18.39 -2.68
C GLY A 36 -25.52 -18.26 -1.46
N GLU A 37 -24.53 -17.37 -1.49
CA GLU A 37 -23.71 -17.05 -0.32
C GLU A 37 -24.30 -15.88 0.48
N GLU A 38 -24.08 -15.89 1.80
CA GLU A 38 -24.48 -14.83 2.73
C GLU A 38 -23.24 -14.11 3.28
N VAL A 39 -23.15 -12.79 3.10
CA VAL A 39 -22.14 -11.95 3.76
C VAL A 39 -22.63 -11.57 5.15
N VAL A 40 -21.78 -11.74 6.18
CA VAL A 40 -22.08 -11.47 7.58
C VAL A 40 -20.98 -10.62 8.21
N THR A 41 -21.32 -9.47 8.78
CA THR A 41 -20.40 -8.63 9.55
C THR A 41 -20.55 -8.87 11.05
N GLY A 42 -19.45 -8.88 11.80
CA GLY A 42 -19.47 -9.01 13.26
C GLY A 42 -19.66 -7.68 14.00
N ALA A 43 -19.52 -7.73 15.33
CA ALA A 43 -19.74 -6.60 16.26
C ALA A 43 -18.82 -5.38 16.06
N ASN A 44 -17.77 -5.48 15.24
CA ASN A 44 -16.93 -4.35 14.81
C ASN A 44 -16.66 -4.40 13.29
N GLY A 45 -17.50 -5.14 12.56
CA GLY A 45 -17.36 -5.40 11.14
C GLY A 45 -18.03 -4.33 10.28
N ALA A 46 -17.40 -3.93 9.19
CA ALA A 46 -18.02 -3.17 8.11
C ALA A 46 -17.43 -3.60 6.76
N VAL A 47 -18.24 -3.57 5.71
CA VAL A 47 -17.80 -3.98 4.37
C VAL A 47 -18.50 -3.16 3.29
N SER A 48 -17.77 -2.82 2.24
CA SER A 48 -18.34 -2.22 1.02
C SER A 48 -18.23 -3.20 -0.13
N ILE A 49 -19.33 -3.40 -0.84
CA ILE A 49 -19.46 -4.39 -1.91
C ILE A 49 -19.86 -3.66 -3.20
N THR A 50 -19.07 -3.83 -4.26
CA THR A 50 -19.44 -3.37 -5.61
C THR A 50 -20.32 -4.43 -6.26
N LEU A 51 -21.58 -4.08 -6.54
CA LEU A 51 -22.57 -4.94 -7.19
C LEU A 51 -22.33 -4.99 -8.71
N PRO A 52 -22.89 -5.98 -9.43
CA PRO A 52 -22.76 -6.11 -10.88
C PRO A 52 -23.30 -4.91 -11.68
N ASP A 53 -24.21 -4.12 -11.10
CA ASP A 53 -24.73 -2.88 -11.70
C ASP A 53 -23.78 -1.67 -11.49
N GLY A 54 -22.63 -1.89 -10.85
CA GLY A 54 -21.62 -0.87 -10.57
C GLY A 54 -21.89 -0.04 -9.31
N LYS A 55 -23.00 -0.27 -8.60
CA LYS A 55 -23.29 0.43 -7.34
C LYS A 55 -22.54 -0.18 -6.16
N THR A 56 -22.40 0.60 -5.10
CA THR A 56 -21.83 0.13 -3.84
C THR A 56 -22.92 -0.16 -2.82
N LEU A 57 -22.80 -1.30 -2.15
CA LEU A 57 -23.57 -1.69 -0.98
C LEU A 57 -22.64 -1.68 0.23
N ASP A 58 -22.91 -0.80 1.19
CA ASP A 58 -22.14 -0.72 2.43
C ASP A 58 -22.94 -1.38 3.56
N LEU A 59 -22.30 -2.34 4.23
CA LEU A 59 -22.84 -3.03 5.40
C LEU A 59 -22.05 -2.59 6.63
N GLY A 60 -22.78 -2.20 7.68
CA GLY A 60 -22.20 -1.83 8.96
C GLY A 60 -22.05 -3.04 9.88
N ARG A 61 -21.99 -2.78 11.18
CA ARG A 61 -21.93 -3.81 12.23
C ARG A 61 -23.16 -4.74 12.20
N ASP A 62 -22.95 -6.01 12.56
CA ASP A 62 -23.99 -7.03 12.78
C ASP A 62 -25.01 -7.17 11.64
N SER A 63 -24.54 -6.98 10.39
CA SER A 63 -25.35 -6.96 9.18
C SER A 63 -25.20 -8.28 8.41
N ARG A 64 -26.26 -8.65 7.68
CA ARG A 64 -26.28 -9.83 6.80
C ARG A 64 -26.82 -9.49 5.42
N TRP A 65 -26.27 -10.10 4.37
CA TRP A 65 -26.71 -9.84 2.99
C TRP A 65 -26.55 -11.09 2.10
N SER A 66 -27.55 -11.41 1.27
CA SER A 66 -27.50 -12.47 0.25
C SER A 66 -28.28 -12.08 -1.02
N ASP A 67 -28.06 -12.79 -2.14
CA ASP A 67 -28.73 -12.55 -3.47
C ASP A 67 -30.23 -12.87 -3.48
N VAL A 68 -30.75 -13.47 -2.41
CA VAL A 68 -32.17 -13.74 -2.30
C VAL A 68 -32.84 -12.41 -1.99
N SER A 69 -33.83 -12.04 -2.80
CA SER A 69 -34.64 -10.82 -2.70
C SER A 69 -35.42 -10.75 -1.38
N SER A 70 -34.68 -10.51 -0.33
CA SER A 70 -35.05 -9.99 0.98
C SER A 70 -33.77 -9.31 1.48
N ALA A 71 -33.27 -8.36 0.68
CA ALA A 71 -32.62 -7.20 1.25
C ALA A 71 -33.70 -6.45 2.04
N SER A 72 -34.03 -6.98 3.21
CA SER A 72 -34.31 -6.08 4.30
C SER A 72 -32.96 -5.39 4.56
N SER A 73 -32.79 -4.16 4.05
CA SER A 73 -32.47 -3.18 5.06
C SER A 73 -33.53 -3.41 6.14
N GLN A 74 -33.19 -3.42 7.41
CA GLN A 74 -34.20 -2.91 8.32
C GLN A 74 -34.46 -1.46 7.84
N GLN A 75 -35.35 -1.27 6.84
CA GLN A 75 -36.58 -0.61 7.18
C GLN A 75 -37.03 -1.33 8.43
N ASN A 76 -36.63 -0.76 9.56
CA ASN A 76 -37.40 -0.58 10.76
C ASN A 76 -38.91 -0.71 10.49
N THR A 77 -39.38 -1.88 10.06
CA THR A 77 -40.80 -2.20 10.01
C THR A 77 -41.26 -2.40 11.43
N ASP A 78 -40.42 -3.01 12.27
CA ASP A 78 -40.63 -3.12 13.71
C ASP A 78 -40.61 -1.74 14.36
N VAL A 79 -39.62 -0.88 14.07
CA VAL A 79 -39.61 0.46 14.68
C VAL A 79 -40.67 1.40 14.09
N ALA A 80 -41.14 1.22 12.85
CA ALA A 80 -42.26 2.01 12.33
C ALA A 80 -43.58 1.61 13.01
N SER A 81 -43.80 0.31 13.26
CA SER A 81 -44.94 -0.17 14.06
C SER A 81 -44.79 0.13 15.54
N ASP A 82 -43.58 0.09 16.09
CA ASP A 82 -43.30 0.39 17.50
C ASP A 82 -43.35 1.89 17.75
N VAL A 83 -42.89 2.73 16.82
CA VAL A 83 -43.07 4.19 16.88
C VAL A 83 -44.53 4.55 16.73
N ALA A 84 -45.30 3.88 15.87
CA ALA A 84 -46.75 4.08 15.78
C ALA A 84 -47.48 3.64 17.07
N ALA A 85 -47.10 2.49 17.64
CA ALA A 85 -47.66 1.99 18.89
C ALA A 85 -47.28 2.85 20.11
N ILE A 86 -46.05 3.38 20.16
CA ILE A 86 -45.59 4.31 21.19
C ILE A 86 -46.25 5.70 21.01
N GLN A 87 -46.47 6.16 19.78
CA GLN A 87 -47.19 7.40 19.50
C GLN A 87 -48.68 7.30 19.89
N ASP A 88 -49.34 6.17 19.63
CA ASP A 88 -50.71 5.90 20.11
C ASP A 88 -50.79 5.75 21.64
N ALA A 89 -49.79 5.11 22.28
CA ALA A 89 -49.71 4.97 23.73
C ALA A 89 -49.50 6.33 24.44
N ILE A 90 -48.70 7.23 23.85
CA ILE A 90 -48.54 8.61 24.34
C ILE A 90 -49.83 9.44 24.13
N ALA A 91 -50.51 9.27 23.00
CA ALA A 91 -51.79 9.94 22.74
C ALA A 91 -52.93 9.48 23.67
N GLN A 92 -52.85 8.25 24.19
CA GLN A 92 -53.77 7.69 25.18
C GLN A 92 -53.31 7.89 26.65
N GLY A 93 -52.17 8.55 26.87
CA GLY A 93 -51.67 8.93 28.19
C GLY A 93 -51.06 7.79 29.02
N ALA A 94 -50.60 6.71 28.38
CA ALA A 94 -49.92 5.59 29.04
C ALA A 94 -48.42 5.90 29.29
N ASP A 95 -47.87 5.40 30.40
CA ASP A 95 -46.46 5.56 30.77
C ASP A 95 -45.57 4.59 29.97
N PRO A 96 -44.66 5.08 29.11
CA PRO A 96 -43.83 4.26 28.22
C PRO A 96 -42.72 3.46 28.93
N THR A 97 -42.56 3.60 30.25
CA THR A 97 -41.55 2.85 31.03
C THR A 97 -42.06 1.53 31.61
N GLN A 98 -43.37 1.27 31.53
CA GLN A 98 -43.99 0.01 31.93
C GLN A 98 -44.09 -0.91 30.71
N VAL A 99 -42.96 -1.47 30.27
CA VAL A 99 -42.92 -2.47 29.20
C VAL A 99 -43.85 -3.63 29.57
N LEU A 100 -44.97 -3.78 28.86
CA LEU A 100 -45.71 -5.04 28.84
C LEU A 100 -44.75 -6.08 28.28
N GLU A 101 -44.52 -7.16 29.03
CA GLU A 101 -43.77 -8.31 28.54
C GLU A 101 -44.30 -8.72 27.17
N ALA A 102 -43.38 -8.96 26.24
CA ALA A 102 -43.74 -9.40 24.90
C ALA A 102 -44.64 -10.63 25.00
N THR A 103 -45.86 -10.53 24.49
CA THR A 103 -46.75 -11.65 24.28
C THR A 103 -45.98 -12.68 23.45
N ALA A 104 -45.73 -13.85 24.05
CA ALA A 104 -45.20 -15.00 23.37
C ALA A 104 -46.01 -15.25 22.09
N ALA A 105 -45.33 -15.37 20.96
CA ALA A 105 -45.93 -15.77 19.69
C ALA A 105 -46.40 -17.24 19.79
N GLY A 106 -47.56 -17.44 20.41
CA GLY A 106 -48.43 -18.58 20.20
C GLY A 106 -49.69 -18.04 19.54
N ASN A 107 -49.79 -18.19 18.22
CA ASN A 107 -51.08 -18.17 17.53
C ASN A 107 -51.18 -19.47 16.72
N ASP A 108 -51.68 -20.46 17.43
CA ASP A 108 -52.46 -21.59 17.01
C ASP A 108 -53.57 -21.23 15.99
N ASP A 109 -53.61 -21.98 14.89
CA ASP A 109 -54.86 -22.54 14.32
C ASP A 109 -54.59 -23.48 13.12
N THR A 110 -53.75 -24.51 13.31
CA THR A 110 -53.92 -25.82 12.66
C THR A 110 -53.12 -26.84 13.45
N GLY A 111 -53.81 -27.75 14.13
CA GLY A 111 -53.20 -28.74 15.01
C GLY A 111 -52.27 -29.72 14.30
N ASP A 112 -51.10 -29.93 14.90
CA ASP A 112 -50.63 -31.27 15.26
C ASP A 112 -49.69 -31.15 16.48
N ALA A 113 -49.69 -32.18 17.32
CA ALA A 113 -49.07 -32.19 18.64
C ALA A 113 -47.58 -32.55 18.61
N GLY A 114 -46.80 -31.91 19.48
CA GLY A 114 -45.48 -32.37 19.96
C GLY A 114 -44.30 -32.01 19.05
N ASP A 115 -43.12 -31.61 19.54
CA ASP A 115 -42.53 -31.79 20.86
C ASP A 115 -41.50 -30.67 21.07
N GLY A 116 -41.37 -30.18 22.29
CA GLY A 116 -40.30 -29.26 22.65
C GLY A 116 -38.97 -29.99 22.74
N GLY A 117 -37.86 -29.33 22.37
CA GLY A 117 -36.53 -29.86 22.65
C GLY A 117 -35.43 -29.21 21.83
N GLY A 118 -34.77 -28.22 22.41
CA GLY A 118 -33.50 -27.71 21.88
C GLY A 118 -32.38 -28.76 21.95
N GLY A 119 -31.33 -28.54 21.17
CA GLY A 119 -30.07 -29.25 21.32
C GLY A 119 -29.41 -29.62 19.99
N HIS A 120 -28.46 -28.78 19.57
CA HIS A 120 -27.31 -29.21 18.77
C HIS A 120 -26.73 -30.51 19.35
N PHE A 121 -26.44 -31.51 18.52
CA PHE A 121 -25.20 -32.35 18.50
C PHE A 121 -25.41 -33.53 17.54
N ASN A 122 -24.81 -33.42 16.35
CA ASN A 122 -24.47 -34.56 15.50
C ASN A 122 -23.12 -35.10 16.02
N PRO A 123 -23.02 -36.37 16.47
CA PRO A 123 -22.58 -37.40 15.53
C PRO A 123 -23.20 -38.78 15.80
N THR A 124 -23.60 -39.51 14.77
CA THR A 124 -23.78 -40.97 14.89
C THR A 124 -23.24 -41.65 13.65
N VAL A 125 -21.97 -42.07 13.73
CA VAL A 125 -21.48 -43.18 12.93
C VAL A 125 -21.96 -44.45 13.62
N VAL A 126 -22.88 -45.16 12.97
CA VAL A 126 -23.14 -46.58 13.26
C VAL A 126 -23.11 -47.32 11.92
N LEU A 127 -22.02 -48.05 11.69
CA LEU A 127 -21.92 -49.07 10.66
C LEU A 127 -22.84 -50.23 11.06
N ASN A 128 -23.96 -50.40 10.37
CA ASN A 128 -24.77 -51.61 10.52
C ASN A 128 -24.31 -52.68 9.52
N LEU A 129 -23.82 -53.79 10.05
CA LEU A 129 -23.40 -55.01 9.35
C LEU A 129 -24.61 -55.84 8.89
N THR A 130 -25.36 -55.32 7.93
CA THR A 130 -26.22 -56.16 7.07
C THR A 130 -25.88 -55.85 5.64
N ALA A 131 -25.16 -56.78 5.02
CA ALA A 131 -24.83 -56.77 3.60
C ALA A 131 -26.13 -56.76 2.78
N ASP A 132 -26.58 -55.56 2.39
CA ASP A 132 -27.51 -55.36 1.29
C ASP A 132 -27.23 -54.01 0.62
N VAL A 133 -26.79 -54.08 -0.64
CA VAL A 133 -26.64 -52.93 -1.52
C VAL A 133 -28.00 -52.65 -2.13
N VAL A 134 -28.71 -51.66 -1.59
CA VAL A 134 -29.90 -51.11 -2.25
C VAL A 134 -29.46 -49.97 -3.16
N THR A 135 -29.35 -50.26 -4.45
CA THR A 135 -29.20 -49.25 -5.50
C THR A 135 -30.49 -48.43 -5.64
N ALA A 136 -30.41 -47.12 -5.38
CA ALA A 136 -31.45 -46.18 -5.81
C ALA A 136 -31.29 -45.88 -7.31
N PRO A 137 -32.37 -45.89 -8.12
CA PRO A 137 -32.29 -45.66 -9.55
C PRO A 137 -32.09 -44.18 -9.84
N ILE A 138 -30.90 -43.79 -10.30
CA ILE A 138 -30.68 -42.54 -11.02
C ILE A 138 -30.88 -42.79 -12.51
N GLY A 139 -32.07 -42.45 -12.98
CA GLY A 139 -32.36 -42.33 -14.41
C GLY A 139 -31.93 -40.97 -14.92
N TYR A 140 -30.76 -40.90 -15.55
CA TYR A 140 -30.50 -40.03 -16.71
C TYR A 140 -29.63 -40.82 -17.67
N GLU A 141 -30.07 -40.90 -18.93
CA GLU A 141 -29.47 -41.71 -20.00
C GLU A 141 -28.00 -41.36 -20.24
N THR A 142 -27.11 -42.37 -20.16
CA THR A 142 -25.70 -42.26 -20.57
C THR A 142 -25.44 -42.93 -21.92
N ALA A 143 -26.42 -42.91 -22.83
CA ALA A 143 -26.24 -43.40 -24.20
C ALA A 143 -25.92 -42.23 -25.13
N GLY A 144 -24.67 -41.75 -25.16
CA GLY A 144 -24.26 -40.80 -26.20
C GLY A 144 -23.04 -39.89 -26.02
N ILE A 145 -22.23 -39.99 -24.97
CA ILE A 145 -21.02 -39.14 -24.83
C ILE A 145 -19.78 -39.98 -24.56
N SER A 146 -19.03 -40.20 -25.63
CA SER A 146 -17.67 -40.75 -25.63
C SER A 146 -16.69 -39.59 -25.51
N PHE A 147 -15.85 -39.55 -24.47
CA PHE A 147 -14.67 -38.68 -24.45
C PHE A 147 -13.53 -39.43 -25.14
N THR A 148 -13.26 -39.06 -26.39
CA THR A 148 -12.07 -39.50 -27.11
C THR A 148 -10.86 -38.81 -26.49
N ASP A 149 -10.01 -39.59 -25.82
CA ASP A 149 -8.61 -39.23 -25.59
C ASP A 149 -7.94 -39.08 -26.96
N ARG A 150 -7.36 -37.90 -27.22
CA ARG A 150 -6.51 -37.69 -28.39
C ARG A 150 -5.32 -36.82 -28.03
N ALA A 151 -4.45 -37.36 -27.19
CA ALA A 151 -3.04 -37.20 -27.48
C ALA A 151 -2.72 -37.97 -28.78
N SER A 152 -2.33 -37.22 -29.81
CA SER A 152 -1.57 -37.63 -31.00
C SER A 152 -2.31 -37.86 -32.33
N SER A 153 -1.64 -37.33 -33.36
CA SER A 153 -1.76 -37.49 -34.81
C SER A 153 -2.69 -36.55 -35.59
N VAL A 154 -2.09 -36.07 -36.68
CA VAL A 154 -2.61 -35.40 -37.89
C VAL A 154 -2.47 -33.88 -37.92
N LEU A 155 -1.35 -33.46 -38.52
CA LEU A 155 -1.23 -32.18 -39.22
C LEU A 155 -2.26 -32.12 -40.36
N ASP A 156 -3.06 -31.06 -40.41
CA ASP A 156 -3.51 -30.44 -41.67
C ASP A 156 -3.92 -28.98 -41.42
N GLY A 157 -3.29 -28.08 -42.20
CA GLY A 157 -3.90 -26.88 -42.78
C GLY A 157 -4.69 -25.90 -41.91
N ALA A 158 -4.00 -24.87 -41.44
CA ALA A 158 -4.42 -23.46 -41.44
C ALA A 158 -5.86 -23.11 -40.99
N ASP A 159 -6.00 -22.72 -39.72
CA ASP A 159 -6.45 -21.35 -39.41
C ASP A 159 -6.02 -20.94 -38.00
N SER A 160 -5.46 -19.74 -37.92
CA SER A 160 -4.84 -19.14 -36.74
C SER A 160 -5.87 -18.79 -35.66
N SER A 161 -5.71 -19.34 -34.47
CA SER A 161 -6.01 -18.64 -33.21
C SER A 161 -5.18 -19.26 -32.10
N THR A 162 -3.94 -18.79 -31.98
CA THR A 162 -3.13 -19.01 -30.78
C THR A 162 -3.72 -18.18 -29.64
N LEU A 163 -4.80 -18.65 -29.02
CA LEU A 163 -5.06 -18.29 -27.63
C LEU A 163 -4.07 -19.08 -26.79
N LEU A 164 -2.87 -18.51 -26.67
CA LEU A 164 -1.94 -18.81 -25.61
C LEU A 164 -2.63 -18.40 -24.30
N ALA A 165 -3.50 -19.26 -23.77
CA ALA A 165 -3.97 -19.11 -22.41
C ALA A 165 -2.74 -19.30 -21.54
N ALA A 166 -2.24 -18.18 -21.01
CA ALA A 166 -1.26 -18.18 -19.95
C ALA A 166 -1.82 -19.07 -18.83
N ALA A 167 -1.24 -20.26 -18.69
CA ALA A 167 -1.40 -21.06 -17.50
C ALA A 167 -0.70 -20.30 -16.37
N THR A 168 -1.42 -19.41 -15.69
CA THR A 168 -0.95 -18.91 -14.40
C THR A 168 -1.17 -20.03 -13.39
N ASP A 169 -0.06 -20.52 -12.87
CA ASP A 169 -0.04 -21.37 -11.68
C ASP A 169 -0.70 -20.59 -10.54
N THR A 170 -1.91 -20.99 -10.14
CA THR A 170 -2.79 -20.24 -9.22
C THR A 170 -2.55 -20.60 -7.74
N THR A 171 -1.38 -21.16 -7.41
CA THR A 171 -1.03 -21.54 -6.04
C THR A 171 -0.28 -20.46 -5.26
N ASP A 172 0.19 -19.42 -5.93
CA ASP A 172 0.86 -18.30 -5.27
C ASP A 172 -0.15 -17.33 -4.66
N THR A 173 -0.08 -17.14 -3.35
CA THR A 173 -0.96 -16.26 -2.57
C THR A 173 -0.17 -15.20 -1.77
N THR A 174 1.16 -15.19 -1.91
CA THR A 174 2.02 -14.32 -1.11
C THR A 174 2.23 -12.97 -1.82
N PRO A 175 1.93 -11.82 -1.22
CA PRO A 175 2.22 -10.54 -1.85
C PRO A 175 3.74 -10.33 -2.05
N PRO A 176 4.19 -9.76 -3.18
CA PRO A 176 5.58 -9.32 -3.31
C PRO A 176 5.82 -8.11 -2.41
N SER A 177 7.00 -7.98 -1.79
CA SER A 177 7.36 -6.84 -0.92
C SER A 177 8.70 -6.26 -1.34
N VAL A 178 8.94 -4.98 -1.07
CA VAL A 178 10.18 -4.28 -1.40
C VAL A 178 10.99 -3.91 -0.16
N THR A 179 12.30 -4.11 -0.22
CA THR A 179 13.27 -3.52 0.71
C THR A 179 13.99 -2.38 0.00
N ILE A 180 14.09 -1.22 0.65
CA ILE A 180 14.75 -0.03 0.12
C ILE A 180 16.05 0.19 0.90
N VAL A 181 17.15 0.44 0.20
CA VAL A 181 18.44 0.80 0.80
C VAL A 181 18.96 2.06 0.12
N ILE A 182 19.25 3.10 0.90
CA ILE A 182 19.91 4.31 0.42
C ILE A 182 21.41 4.19 0.69
N ASN A 183 22.21 4.14 -0.38
CA ASN A 183 23.66 3.98 -0.29
C ASN A 183 24.35 5.34 -0.11
N ARG A 184 25.55 5.31 0.49
CA ARG A 184 26.35 6.53 0.73
C ARG A 184 26.84 7.22 -0.54
N ASP A 185 26.84 6.53 -1.67
CA ASP A 185 27.24 7.07 -2.97
C ASP A 185 26.08 7.79 -3.71
N GLY A 186 24.90 7.91 -3.07
CA GLY A 186 23.72 8.54 -3.65
C GLY A 186 22.87 7.60 -4.49
N THR A 187 23.21 6.32 -4.60
CA THR A 187 22.36 5.32 -5.24
C THR A 187 21.31 4.77 -4.28
N ILE A 188 20.17 4.34 -4.83
CA ILE A 188 19.13 3.61 -4.10
C ILE A 188 19.09 2.19 -4.67
N SER A 189 19.02 1.19 -3.79
CA SER A 189 18.75 -0.19 -4.15
C SER A 189 17.35 -0.60 -3.71
N PHE A 190 16.57 -1.14 -4.64
CA PHE A 190 15.28 -1.75 -4.38
C PHE A 190 15.41 -3.27 -4.57
N VAL A 191 15.05 -4.04 -3.56
CA VAL A 191 15.09 -5.51 -3.59
C VAL A 191 13.70 -6.04 -3.31
N PHE A 192 13.10 -6.67 -4.31
CA PHE A 192 11.79 -7.26 -4.22
C PHE A 192 11.87 -8.74 -3.82
N THR A 193 10.88 -9.26 -3.10
CA THR A 193 10.80 -10.70 -2.80
C THR A 193 10.41 -11.54 -4.01
N LYS A 194 9.84 -10.92 -5.05
CA LYS A 194 9.50 -11.50 -6.35
C LYS A 194 9.66 -10.46 -7.46
N PRO A 195 9.83 -10.86 -8.74
CA PRO A 195 9.91 -9.91 -9.84
C PRO A 195 8.65 -9.03 -9.92
N PRO A 196 8.78 -7.70 -9.81
CA PRO A 196 7.63 -6.81 -9.90
C PRO A 196 7.19 -6.62 -11.36
N VAL A 197 5.89 -6.46 -11.55
CA VAL A 197 5.24 -6.12 -12.81
C VAL A 197 4.67 -4.71 -12.68
N GLY A 198 5.00 -3.85 -13.65
CA GLY A 198 4.52 -2.47 -13.71
C GLY A 198 5.32 -1.47 -12.87
N PHE A 199 6.37 -1.90 -12.16
CA PHE A 199 7.19 -1.00 -11.35
C PHE A 199 8.00 -0.03 -12.21
N ASP A 200 7.79 1.27 -12.01
CA ASP A 200 8.53 2.34 -12.68
C ASP A 200 8.79 3.56 -11.76
N LEU A 201 9.35 4.64 -12.33
CA LEU A 201 9.69 5.85 -11.56
C LEU A 201 8.48 6.54 -10.92
N SER A 202 7.27 6.37 -11.47
CA SER A 202 6.05 6.98 -10.95
C SER A 202 5.56 6.34 -9.66
N ASP A 203 5.99 5.10 -9.38
CA ASP A 203 5.71 4.39 -8.14
C ASP A 203 6.57 4.86 -6.97
N ILE A 204 7.59 5.68 -7.24
CA ILE A 204 8.54 6.15 -6.24
C ILE A 204 8.22 7.61 -5.88
N THR A 205 7.96 7.83 -4.60
CA THR A 205 7.80 9.17 -4.02
C THR A 205 9.04 9.55 -3.23
N VAL A 206 9.54 10.77 -3.43
CA VAL A 206 10.70 11.29 -2.70
C VAL A 206 10.33 12.64 -2.07
N ALA A 207 10.43 12.74 -0.74
CA ALA A 207 10.32 14.00 -0.03
C ALA A 207 11.69 14.67 0.04
N ASN A 208 11.75 15.98 -0.23
CA ASN A 208 12.98 16.80 -0.21
C ASN A 208 14.07 16.33 -1.18
N GLY A 209 13.67 15.76 -2.33
CA GLY A 209 14.58 15.31 -3.37
C GLY A 209 13.85 14.77 -4.59
N SER A 210 14.59 14.12 -5.48
CA SER A 210 14.08 13.42 -6.66
C SER A 210 14.85 12.12 -6.89
N VAL A 211 14.25 11.22 -7.68
CA VAL A 211 14.87 9.98 -8.13
C VAL A 211 14.94 9.96 -9.64
N THR A 212 16.05 9.49 -10.19
CA THR A 212 16.30 9.35 -11.64
C THR A 212 17.04 8.04 -11.93
N ASN A 213 17.24 7.71 -13.21
CA ASN A 213 18.02 6.56 -13.66
C ASN A 213 17.59 5.24 -13.00
N LEU A 214 16.28 4.98 -12.94
CA LEU A 214 15.77 3.70 -12.46
C LEU A 214 16.08 2.62 -13.50
N GLU A 215 16.88 1.65 -13.10
CA GLU A 215 17.37 0.57 -13.95
C GLU A 215 17.22 -0.77 -13.23
N GLN A 216 16.70 -1.77 -13.94
CA GLN A 216 16.65 -3.16 -13.46
C GLN A 216 18.01 -3.83 -13.64
N ASP A 217 18.42 -4.66 -12.69
CA ASP A 217 19.57 -5.54 -12.88
C ASP A 217 19.27 -6.53 -14.03
N PRO A 218 20.06 -6.56 -15.11
CA PRO A 218 19.84 -7.47 -16.23
C PRO A 218 19.91 -8.96 -15.86
N ASN A 219 20.56 -9.29 -14.74
CA ASN A 219 20.77 -10.66 -14.28
C ASN A 219 19.84 -11.05 -13.12
N ASP A 220 19.16 -10.07 -12.51
CA ASP A 220 18.28 -10.30 -11.38
C ASP A 220 17.03 -9.41 -11.47
N PRO A 221 15.90 -9.94 -11.95
CA PRO A 221 14.69 -9.14 -12.15
C PRO A 221 14.06 -8.65 -10.83
N THR A 222 14.54 -9.13 -9.68
CA THR A 222 14.12 -8.68 -8.35
C THR A 222 14.91 -7.49 -7.83
N ARG A 223 15.93 -7.03 -8.56
CA ARG A 223 16.81 -5.93 -8.14
C ARG A 223 16.75 -4.76 -9.10
N TRP A 224 16.61 -3.58 -8.53
CA TRP A 224 16.59 -2.31 -9.25
C TRP A 224 17.48 -1.30 -8.54
N THR A 225 18.11 -0.43 -9.33
CA THR A 225 18.90 0.69 -8.84
C THR A 225 18.37 2.00 -9.37
N ALA A 226 18.48 3.06 -8.58
CA ALA A 226 18.19 4.42 -9.03
C ALA A 226 19.19 5.42 -8.42
N THR A 227 19.19 6.65 -8.93
CA THR A 227 20.00 7.75 -8.39
C THR A 227 19.11 8.69 -7.57
N LEU A 228 19.46 8.91 -6.30
CA LEU A 228 18.85 9.91 -5.43
C LEU A 228 19.53 11.26 -5.64
N THR A 229 18.76 12.29 -5.94
CA THR A 229 19.23 13.69 -5.93
C THR A 229 18.47 14.45 -4.85
N PRO A 230 19.08 14.72 -3.69
CA PRO A 230 18.47 15.60 -2.69
C PRO A 230 18.21 17.01 -3.22
N ALA A 231 17.28 17.72 -2.61
CA ALA A 231 17.05 19.13 -2.91
C ALA A 231 18.34 19.95 -2.68
N ALA A 232 18.58 20.95 -3.54
CA ALA A 232 19.69 21.87 -3.36
C ALA A 232 19.42 22.83 -2.19
N ASN A 233 20.47 23.27 -1.49
CA ASN A 233 20.39 24.17 -0.34
C ASN A 233 19.46 23.63 0.76
N PHE A 234 19.54 22.33 1.04
CA PHE A 234 18.70 21.64 2.00
C PHE A 234 19.55 20.92 3.02
N GLU A 235 19.18 21.05 4.29
CA GLU A 235 19.70 20.28 5.40
C GLU A 235 18.52 19.59 6.09
N GLY A 236 18.58 18.25 6.21
CA GLY A 236 17.54 17.49 6.89
C GLY A 236 17.30 16.10 6.32
N GLU A 237 16.12 15.54 6.63
CA GLU A 237 15.71 14.21 6.21
C GLU A 237 15.14 14.20 4.78
N VAL A 238 15.67 13.30 3.97
CA VAL A 238 15.11 12.89 2.67
C VAL A 238 14.45 11.53 2.87
N ARG A 239 13.21 11.38 2.40
CA ARG A 239 12.44 10.13 2.51
C ARG A 239 12.12 9.60 1.13
N VAL A 240 12.47 8.35 0.87
CA VAL A 240 12.07 7.60 -0.32
C VAL A 240 10.94 6.65 0.09
N SER A 241 9.86 6.57 -0.67
CA SER A 241 8.72 5.72 -0.36
C SER A 241 8.09 5.14 -1.60
N ILE A 242 7.73 3.86 -1.53
CA ILE A 242 6.93 3.13 -2.51
C ILE A 242 5.59 2.82 -1.83
N PRO A 243 4.44 3.31 -2.35
CA PRO A 243 3.13 3.02 -1.79
C PRO A 243 2.72 1.55 -1.95
N ASP A 244 1.83 1.05 -1.08
CA ASP A 244 1.21 -0.26 -1.25
C ASP A 244 0.39 -0.32 -2.56
N GLY A 245 0.51 -1.44 -3.27
CA GLY A 245 -0.24 -1.72 -4.50
C GLY A 245 0.18 -0.92 -5.73
N SER A 246 1.29 -0.18 -5.68
CA SER A 246 1.83 0.54 -6.85
C SER A 246 2.39 -0.41 -7.91
N TYR A 247 2.83 -1.60 -7.50
CA TYR A 247 3.30 -2.67 -8.38
C TYR A 247 2.59 -4.00 -8.06
N THR A 248 2.70 -4.99 -8.96
CA THR A 248 2.14 -6.34 -8.79
C THR A 248 3.19 -7.42 -9.03
N ASP A 249 2.88 -8.70 -8.77
CA ASP A 249 3.65 -9.82 -9.31
C ASP A 249 3.03 -10.38 -10.61
N ALA A 250 3.61 -11.45 -11.15
CA ALA A 250 3.11 -12.10 -12.37
C ALA A 250 1.71 -12.74 -12.20
N ALA A 251 1.28 -13.02 -10.98
CA ALA A 251 -0.07 -13.49 -10.68
C ALA A 251 -1.07 -12.34 -10.51
N GLY A 252 -0.60 -11.09 -10.55
CA GLY A 252 -1.40 -9.88 -10.37
C GLY A 252 -1.67 -9.53 -8.91
N ILE A 253 -0.95 -10.14 -7.96
CA ILE A 253 -1.09 -9.83 -6.54
C ILE A 253 -0.44 -8.47 -6.27
N PRO A 254 -1.16 -7.49 -5.68
CA PRO A 254 -0.60 -6.19 -5.32
C PRO A 254 0.55 -6.32 -4.32
N GLY A 255 1.63 -5.58 -4.57
CA GLY A 255 2.79 -5.57 -3.70
C GLY A 255 2.63 -4.73 -2.44
N THR A 256 3.39 -5.08 -1.40
CA THR A 256 3.56 -4.28 -0.19
C THR A 256 4.71 -3.30 -0.38
N GLY A 257 4.42 -2.02 -0.21
CA GLY A 257 5.37 -0.92 -0.32
C GLY A 257 6.37 -0.86 0.83
N GLY A 258 7.12 0.24 0.87
CA GLY A 258 8.16 0.45 1.87
C GLY A 258 8.67 1.89 1.86
N SER A 259 9.40 2.28 2.91
CA SER A 259 10.02 3.60 3.00
C SER A 259 11.37 3.54 3.69
N GLU A 260 12.30 4.39 3.26
CA GLU A 260 13.61 4.56 3.89
C GLU A 260 13.98 6.04 3.94
N THR A 261 14.82 6.42 4.90
CA THR A 261 15.20 7.81 5.15
C THR A 261 16.70 7.98 5.23
N VAL A 262 17.20 9.13 4.77
CA VAL A 262 18.61 9.54 4.93
C VAL A 262 18.68 11.01 5.33
N THR A 263 19.62 11.36 6.20
CA THR A 263 19.92 12.77 6.50
C THR A 263 20.98 13.28 5.54
N VAL A 264 20.74 14.45 4.96
CA VAL A 264 21.62 15.08 3.98
C VAL A 264 21.89 16.53 4.35
N ASP A 265 23.03 17.04 3.89
CA ASP A 265 23.39 18.45 3.92
C ASP A 265 23.91 18.82 2.52
N THR A 266 23.16 19.68 1.83
CA THR A 266 23.51 20.23 0.51
C THR A 266 23.64 21.75 0.57
N LEU A 267 23.77 22.34 1.76
CA LEU A 267 24.04 23.76 1.89
C LEU A 267 25.45 24.05 1.32
N PRO A 268 25.58 25.04 0.42
CA PRO A 268 26.89 25.46 -0.03
C PRO A 268 27.66 26.05 1.16
N PRO A 269 28.99 25.81 1.25
CA PRO A 269 29.80 26.44 2.28
C PRO A 269 29.77 27.96 2.08
N VAL A 270 29.60 28.69 3.18
CA VAL A 270 29.61 30.15 3.20
C VAL A 270 31.00 30.62 3.62
N ALA A 271 31.58 31.55 2.87
CA ALA A 271 32.85 32.17 3.20
C ALA A 271 32.67 33.69 3.37
N SER A 272 33.28 34.24 4.42
CA SER A 272 33.49 35.68 4.57
C SER A 272 34.99 35.94 4.58
N ILE A 273 35.44 36.91 3.78
CA ILE A 273 36.85 37.32 3.71
C ILE A 273 36.92 38.84 3.70
N SER A 274 37.78 39.40 4.54
CA SER A 274 38.13 40.81 4.55
C SER A 274 39.61 41.00 4.30
N ILE A 275 39.98 42.18 3.81
CA ILE A 275 41.37 42.63 3.69
C ILE A 275 41.53 43.77 4.70
N ASP A 276 42.56 43.71 5.52
CA ASP A 276 42.93 44.79 6.43
C ASP A 276 43.54 45.95 5.62
N ASN A 277 43.80 47.10 6.27
CA ASN A 277 44.50 48.19 5.59
C ASN A 277 45.84 47.70 5.03
N VAL A 278 46.10 48.03 3.76
CA VAL A 278 47.40 47.73 3.14
C VAL A 278 48.36 48.81 3.58
N THR A 279 49.30 48.47 4.47
CA THR A 279 50.08 49.42 5.31
C THR A 279 49.20 50.11 6.36
N SER A 280 49.81 50.90 7.25
CA SER A 280 49.11 51.50 8.40
C SER A 280 48.05 52.54 8.03
N ASP A 281 48.22 53.20 6.89
CA ASP A 281 47.37 54.30 6.43
C ASP A 281 46.58 53.95 5.15
N ASN A 282 46.65 52.69 4.70
CA ASN A 282 46.01 52.21 3.48
C ASN A 282 46.47 52.96 2.21
N VAL A 283 47.70 53.46 2.21
CA VAL A 283 48.32 54.18 1.10
C VAL A 283 49.71 53.62 0.87
N ILE A 284 50.05 53.35 -0.40
CA ILE A 284 51.40 52.97 -0.80
C ILE A 284 52.18 54.23 -1.17
N ASN A 285 53.24 54.53 -0.41
CA ASN A 285 54.18 55.60 -0.72
C ASN A 285 55.38 55.11 -1.56
N ALA A 286 56.22 56.05 -2.01
CA ALA A 286 57.36 55.76 -2.88
C ALA A 286 58.43 54.83 -2.24
N THR A 287 58.51 54.81 -0.91
CA THR A 287 59.41 53.90 -0.19
C THR A 287 58.80 52.50 -0.08
N GLU A 288 57.49 52.39 0.15
CA GLU A 288 56.76 51.12 0.22
C GLU A 288 56.63 50.44 -1.15
N SER A 289 56.50 51.21 -2.24
CA SER A 289 56.45 50.67 -3.60
C SER A 289 57.73 49.95 -4.03
N GLY A 290 58.84 50.15 -3.32
CA GLY A 290 60.11 49.45 -3.53
C GLY A 290 60.32 48.23 -2.63
N GLN A 291 59.34 47.88 -1.80
CA GLN A 291 59.44 46.84 -0.78
C GLN A 291 58.41 45.73 -0.98
N THR A 292 58.55 44.63 -0.23
CA THR A 292 57.50 43.62 -0.11
C THR A 292 56.54 44.02 1.00
N ILE A 293 55.25 44.10 0.68
CA ILE A 293 54.17 44.47 1.59
C ILE A 293 53.41 43.21 1.98
N ALA A 294 53.18 43.02 3.27
CA ALA A 294 52.28 41.99 3.76
C ALA A 294 50.84 42.47 3.58
N VAL A 295 50.10 41.83 2.68
CA VAL A 295 48.65 41.98 2.58
C VAL A 295 48.03 40.99 3.56
N THR A 296 47.22 41.51 4.47
CA THR A 296 46.63 40.74 5.56
C THR A 296 45.11 40.89 5.57
N GLY A 297 44.45 40.00 6.27
CA GLY A 297 43.01 40.07 6.42
C GLY A 297 42.46 38.98 7.33
N GLN A 298 41.13 38.92 7.40
CA GLN A 298 40.40 37.98 8.24
C GLN A 298 39.46 37.11 7.39
N VAL A 299 39.11 35.95 7.94
CA VAL A 299 38.10 35.03 7.41
C VAL A 299 37.10 34.63 8.49
N ASP A 300 35.89 34.26 8.06
CA ASP A 300 34.81 33.79 8.95
C ASP A 300 33.90 32.78 8.22
N ASN A 301 32.84 32.31 8.90
CA ASN A 301 31.88 31.29 8.47
C ASN A 301 32.51 29.88 8.36
N ASP A 302 32.35 29.20 7.22
CA ASP A 302 32.79 27.82 7.03
C ASP A 302 34.28 27.70 6.73
N VAL A 303 34.96 28.84 6.55
CA VAL A 303 36.40 28.89 6.29
C VAL A 303 37.19 28.30 7.47
N LYS A 304 38.15 27.43 7.17
CA LYS A 304 39.01 26.75 8.15
C LYS A 304 40.49 27.02 7.88
N ALA A 305 41.31 26.77 8.90
CA ALA A 305 42.77 26.80 8.77
C ALA A 305 43.22 25.87 7.63
N GLY A 306 44.12 26.37 6.78
CA GLY A 306 44.60 25.64 5.61
C GLY A 306 43.78 25.86 4.34
N ASP A 307 42.61 26.49 4.40
CA ASP A 307 41.86 26.86 3.19
C ASP A 307 42.70 27.79 2.31
N ALA A 308 42.68 27.55 1.00
CA ALA A 308 43.46 28.31 0.04
C ALA A 308 42.88 29.71 -0.17
N ILE A 309 43.74 30.73 -0.07
CA ILE A 309 43.41 32.11 -0.37
C ILE A 309 44.18 32.53 -1.60
N THR A 310 43.45 33.09 -2.57
CA THR A 310 44.02 33.65 -3.80
C THR A 310 43.80 35.16 -3.81
N VAL A 311 44.88 35.92 -3.81
CA VAL A 311 44.87 37.38 -3.88
C VAL A 311 45.38 37.79 -5.25
N LYS A 312 44.57 38.56 -5.99
CA LYS A 312 44.96 39.11 -7.28
C LYS A 312 45.26 40.60 -7.13
N VAL A 313 46.48 41.01 -7.48
CA VAL A 313 46.92 42.41 -7.47
C VAL A 313 47.39 42.75 -8.87
N GLY A 314 46.69 43.68 -9.53
CA GLY A 314 46.90 43.94 -10.95
C GLY A 314 46.68 42.69 -11.81
N THR A 315 47.73 42.25 -12.52
CA THR A 315 47.75 41.01 -13.30
C THR A 315 48.29 39.81 -12.53
N GLU A 316 48.97 40.05 -11.41
CA GLU A 316 49.67 39.01 -10.66
C GLU A 316 48.75 38.29 -9.69
N THR A 317 49.06 37.01 -9.46
CA THR A 317 48.30 36.14 -8.56
C THR A 317 49.20 35.65 -7.46
N TYR A 318 48.78 35.88 -6.22
CA TYR A 318 49.45 35.45 -5.01
C TYR A 318 48.57 34.46 -4.27
N GLN A 319 49.18 33.39 -3.76
CA GLN A 319 48.47 32.36 -3.02
C GLN A 319 49.05 32.24 -1.62
N THR A 320 48.14 32.05 -0.67
CA THR A 320 48.45 31.72 0.72
C THR A 320 47.38 30.79 1.25
N THR A 321 47.44 30.44 2.53
CA THR A 321 46.36 29.72 3.21
C THR A 321 45.88 30.50 4.42
N VAL A 322 44.68 30.19 4.89
CA VAL A 322 44.23 30.62 6.21
C VAL A 322 45.21 30.09 7.26
N ASN A 323 45.61 30.96 8.18
CA ASN A 323 46.57 30.64 9.24
C ASN A 323 46.00 29.60 10.21
N THR A 324 46.87 29.03 11.04
CA THR A 324 46.49 28.02 12.04
C THR A 324 45.47 28.47 13.09
N ASP A 325 45.27 29.78 13.23
CA ASP A 325 44.21 30.35 14.09
C ASP A 325 42.80 30.21 13.49
N GLY A 326 42.70 29.83 12.20
CA GLY A 326 41.44 29.70 11.47
C GLY A 326 40.73 31.02 11.20
N LYS A 327 41.39 32.16 11.42
CA LYS A 327 40.76 33.49 11.38
C LYS A 327 41.55 34.52 10.58
N THR A 328 42.86 34.38 10.48
CA THR A 328 43.70 35.36 9.79
C THR A 328 44.37 34.76 8.57
N TRP A 329 44.80 35.62 7.66
CA TRP A 329 45.65 35.25 6.54
C TRP A 329 46.63 36.36 6.21
N SER A 330 47.74 35.99 5.58
CA SER A 330 48.74 36.93 5.11
C SER A 330 49.39 36.42 3.84
N VAL A 331 49.64 37.33 2.90
CA VAL A 331 50.43 37.06 1.71
C VAL A 331 51.37 38.21 1.41
N ASN A 332 52.59 37.89 1.02
CA ASN A 332 53.62 38.87 0.72
C ASN A 332 53.52 39.28 -0.77
N VAL A 333 53.28 40.56 -1.02
CA VAL A 333 53.11 41.15 -2.35
C VAL A 333 54.20 42.21 -2.57
N PRO A 334 54.99 42.16 -3.66
CA PRO A 334 55.88 43.25 -4.02
C PRO A 334 55.09 44.54 -4.28
N GLY A 335 55.47 45.64 -3.64
CA GLY A 335 54.81 46.95 -3.78
C GLY A 335 54.97 47.61 -5.15
N SER A 336 55.74 46.99 -6.06
CA SER A 336 55.94 47.45 -7.43
C SER A 336 54.84 47.03 -8.41
N VAL A 337 53.89 46.19 -7.97
CA VAL A 337 52.81 45.61 -8.77
C VAL A 337 51.63 46.58 -8.92
#